data_AF-A0A3D2FZD6-F1
#
_entry.id   AF-A0A3D2FZD6-F1
#
_cell.length_a   1.000
_cell.length_b   1.000
_cell.length_c   1.000
_cell.angle_alpha   90.00
_cell.angle_beta   90.00
_cell.angle_gamma   90.00
#
_symmetry.space_group_name_H-M   'P 1'
#
loop_
_entity.id
_entity.type
_entity.pdbx_description
1 polymer ?
#
loop_
_entity_poly.entity_id
_entity_poly.type
_entity_poly.pdbx_seq_one_letter_code
_entity_poly.pdbx_strand_id
1 'polypeptide(L)'
;FFKCYINDVLSGKHGGKRPLAVTIVYSGGDDVFLVGAWNDTLEACLRIRAALRQFSCGSLTISGGLCVTDDSYPIRLAAERAGELEDRAKGEPGKDAIALFDPFLEHTYHWEEFSENVLGTKCALLTRFFCSDDAARGNSFLYRIVDLLRSAERDGKLALARYAYLLARLAPPVSSPAYRGYKEFSEKMYAWALDAAQRKQLITAIYIHVYENREGDTE
;
A
#
# COMPACT_ATOMS: atom_id res chain seq x y z
N PHE A 1 16.19 4.75 20.87
CA PHE A 1 15.81 4.04 19.63
C PHE A 1 16.34 4.75 18.38
N PHE A 2 15.80 5.92 18.03
CA PHE A 2 16.06 6.63 16.76
C PHE A 2 17.52 7.04 16.48
N LYS A 3 18.34 7.36 17.49
CA LYS A 3 19.75 7.76 17.24
C LYS A 3 20.71 6.62 16.87
N CYS A 4 20.43 5.38 17.29
CA CYS A 4 21.38 4.27 17.15
C CYS A 4 20.75 3.07 16.44
N TYR A 5 19.70 2.50 17.06
CA TYR A 5 19.10 1.23 16.63
C TYR A 5 18.47 1.29 15.24
N ILE A 6 18.02 2.47 14.79
CA ILE A 6 17.39 2.60 13.48
C ILE A 6 18.33 2.16 12.34
N ASN A 7 19.64 2.41 12.46
CA ASN A 7 20.60 2.02 11.44
C ASN A 7 20.66 0.49 11.28
N ASP A 8 20.54 -0.26 12.38
CA ASP A 8 20.52 -1.73 12.35
C ASP A 8 19.19 -2.26 11.80
N VAL A 9 18.08 -1.56 12.05
CA VAL A 9 16.75 -1.87 11.49
C VAL A 9 16.74 -1.68 9.97
N LEU A 10 17.26 -0.55 9.49
CA LEU A 10 17.27 -0.21 8.05
C LEU A 10 18.31 -0.99 7.25
N SER A 11 19.49 -1.26 7.84
CA SER A 11 20.51 -2.12 7.22
C SER A 11 20.12 -3.60 7.20
N GLY A 12 19.07 -3.99 7.93
CA GLY A 12 18.60 -5.37 8.02
C GLY A 12 19.42 -6.27 8.96
N LYS A 13 20.47 -5.73 9.61
CA LYS A 13 21.21 -6.42 10.67
C LYS A 13 20.28 -6.89 11.78
N HIS A 14 19.30 -6.06 12.12
CA HIS A 14 18.23 -6.45 13.02
C HIS A 14 17.23 -7.37 12.29
N GLY A 15 17.22 -8.66 12.66
CA GLY A 15 16.31 -9.67 12.11
C GLY A 15 16.79 -10.37 10.83
N GLY A 16 18.04 -10.14 10.39
CA GLY A 16 18.64 -10.87 9.26
C GLY A 16 17.95 -10.62 7.91
N LYS A 17 17.47 -9.39 7.68
CA LYS A 17 16.79 -8.99 6.44
C LYS A 17 17.76 -8.33 5.46
N ARG A 18 17.35 -8.17 4.19
CA ARG A 18 18.10 -7.36 3.23
C ARG A 18 18.17 -5.89 3.67
N PRO A 19 19.25 -5.16 3.34
CA PRO A 19 19.30 -3.71 3.50
C PRO A 19 18.25 -3.02 2.62
N LEU A 20 17.78 -1.86 3.09
CA LEU A 20 16.82 -1.01 2.39
C LEU A 20 17.55 0.17 1.74
N ALA A 21 17.15 0.51 0.51
CA ALA A 21 17.60 1.67 -0.24
C ALA A 21 16.92 2.95 0.28
N VAL A 22 17.25 3.31 1.53
CA VAL A 22 16.74 4.50 2.22
C VAL A 22 17.89 5.28 2.86
N THR A 23 17.75 6.60 2.87
CA THR A 23 18.65 7.55 3.52
C THR A 23 17.91 8.25 4.64
N ILE A 24 18.51 8.27 5.83
CA ILE A 24 18.01 9.05 6.95
C ILE A 24 18.44 10.50 6.73
N VAL A 25 17.48 11.40 6.54
CA VAL A 25 17.73 12.84 6.46
C VAL A 25 17.75 13.45 7.86
N TYR A 26 16.85 12.99 8.73
CA TYR A 26 16.79 13.38 10.13
C TYR A 26 16.35 12.21 11.00
N SER A 27 16.95 12.07 12.18
CA SER A 27 16.50 11.12 13.20
C SER A 27 16.90 11.61 14.59
N GLY A 28 15.93 12.11 15.35
CA GLY A 28 16.21 12.77 16.62
C GLY A 28 14.96 12.95 17.47
N GLY A 29 15.12 12.74 18.78
CA GLY A 29 13.97 12.70 19.69
C GLY A 29 13.11 11.47 19.40
N ASP A 30 11.85 11.73 19.08
CA ASP A 30 10.81 10.79 18.69
C ASP A 30 10.49 10.81 17.18
N ASP A 31 11.04 11.75 16.42
CA ASP A 31 10.77 11.93 14.99
C ASP A 31 11.86 11.36 14.08
N VAL A 32 11.44 10.90 12.90
CA VAL A 32 12.35 10.42 11.85
C VAL A 32 11.87 10.81 10.46
N PHE A 33 12.80 11.24 9.62
CA PHE A 33 12.55 11.57 8.22
C PHE A 33 13.50 10.78 7.31
N LEU A 34 12.89 9.99 6.42
CA LEU A 34 13.57 9.08 5.50
C LEU A 34 13.25 9.46 4.06
N VAL A 35 14.22 9.28 3.17
CA VAL A 35 14.05 9.42 1.71
C VAL A 35 14.68 8.21 1.03
N GLY A 36 14.02 7.62 0.04
CA GLY A 36 14.55 6.46 -0.65
C GLY A 36 13.60 5.93 -1.73
N ALA A 37 13.89 4.72 -2.21
CA ALA A 37 12.97 4.02 -3.10
C ALA A 37 11.64 3.80 -2.37
N TRP A 38 10.51 4.02 -3.05
CA TRP A 38 9.20 4.08 -2.40
C TRP A 38 8.84 2.76 -1.67
N ASN A 39 9.15 1.63 -2.29
CA ASN A 39 8.91 0.28 -1.78
C ASN A 39 9.78 -0.01 -0.54
N ASP A 40 11.05 0.40 -0.58
CA ASP A 40 11.98 0.24 0.53
C ASP A 40 11.65 1.20 1.69
N THR A 41 11.11 2.37 1.38
CA THR A 41 10.63 3.32 2.39
C THR A 41 9.36 2.80 3.08
N LEU A 42 8.43 2.19 2.32
CA LEU A 42 7.27 1.52 2.90
C LEU A 42 7.67 0.36 3.83
N GLU A 43 8.59 -0.50 3.39
CA GLU A 43 9.14 -1.57 4.24
C GLU A 43 9.90 -1.00 5.45
N ALA A 44 10.63 0.12 5.29
CA ALA A 44 11.30 0.80 6.40
C ALA A 44 10.30 1.22 7.48
N CYS A 45 9.17 1.81 7.08
CA CYS A 45 8.11 2.19 8.01
C CYS A 45 7.57 0.99 8.81
N LEU A 46 7.30 -0.13 8.14
CA LEU A 46 6.85 -1.37 8.79
C LEU A 46 7.89 -1.93 9.77
N ARG A 47 9.18 -1.95 9.36
CA ARG A 47 10.27 -2.41 10.21
C ARG A 47 10.48 -1.52 11.43
N ILE A 48 10.41 -0.21 11.26
CA ILE A 48 10.55 0.75 12.36
C ILE A 48 9.42 0.57 13.37
N ARG A 49 8.16 0.48 12.91
CA ARG A 49 7.02 0.23 13.81
C ARG A 49 7.20 -1.07 14.59
N ALA A 50 7.53 -2.17 13.91
CA ALA A 50 7.73 -3.47 14.55
C ALA A 50 8.88 -3.45 15.58
N ALA A 51 10.02 -2.87 15.21
CA ALA A 51 11.18 -2.76 16.09
C ALA A 51 10.92 -1.82 17.28
N LEU A 52 10.19 -0.72 17.09
CA LEU A 52 9.79 0.17 18.19
C LEU A 52 8.87 -0.54 19.17
N ARG A 53 7.83 -1.22 18.66
CA ARG A 53 6.89 -2.00 19.48
C ARG A 53 7.64 -3.06 20.29
N GLN A 54 8.61 -3.73 19.69
CA GLN A 54 9.46 -4.70 20.40
C GLN A 54 10.36 -4.01 21.45
N PHE A 55 11.03 -2.91 21.08
CA PHE A 55 11.92 -2.15 21.97
C PHE A 55 11.19 -1.62 23.20
N SER A 56 9.93 -1.19 23.03
CA SER A 56 9.12 -0.63 24.10
C SER A 56 8.21 -1.66 24.79
N CYS A 57 8.31 -2.95 24.47
CA CYS A 57 7.39 -4.00 24.95
C CYS A 57 5.90 -3.64 24.73
N GLY A 58 5.58 -3.01 23.60
CA GLY A 58 4.23 -2.60 23.24
C GLY A 58 3.72 -1.32 23.89
N SER A 59 4.51 -0.66 24.75
CA SER A 59 4.08 0.58 25.43
C SER A 59 4.07 1.84 24.56
N LEU A 60 4.83 1.85 23.45
CA LEU A 60 4.91 2.97 22.52
C LEU A 60 4.39 2.55 21.15
N THR A 61 3.74 3.49 20.48
CA THR A 61 3.29 3.39 19.09
C THR A 61 3.87 4.54 18.28
N ILE A 62 3.85 4.40 16.96
CA ILE A 62 4.31 5.45 16.03
C ILE A 62 3.26 5.61 14.93
N SER A 63 3.03 6.85 14.50
CA SER A 63 2.24 7.14 13.30
C SER A 63 3.17 7.64 12.20
N GLY A 64 2.83 7.41 10.95
CA GLY A 64 3.72 7.77 9.84
C GLY A 64 2.98 8.27 8.61
N GLY A 65 3.62 9.18 7.88
CA GLY A 65 3.22 9.60 6.55
C GLY A 65 4.23 9.12 5.50
N LEU A 66 3.77 8.48 4.45
CA LEU A 66 4.60 8.09 3.30
C LEU A 66 4.08 8.80 2.05
N CYS A 67 4.78 9.84 1.62
CA CYS A 67 4.50 10.49 0.34
C CYS A 67 5.32 9.85 -0.78
N VAL A 68 4.74 9.70 -1.97
CA VAL A 68 5.45 9.27 -3.19
C VAL A 68 5.44 10.43 -4.17
N THR A 69 6.61 10.83 -4.64
CA THR A 69 6.80 11.97 -5.55
C THR A 69 7.74 11.58 -6.68
N ASP A 70 7.73 12.37 -7.76
CA ASP A 70 8.74 12.27 -8.82
C ASP A 70 10.14 12.61 -8.29
N ASP A 71 11.17 12.15 -8.99
CA ASP A 71 12.59 12.32 -8.61
C ASP A 71 13.05 13.78 -8.62
N SER A 72 12.51 14.59 -9.53
CA SER A 72 12.77 16.04 -9.60
C SER A 72 11.94 16.87 -8.61
N TYR A 73 11.08 16.24 -7.81
CA TYR A 73 10.18 16.96 -6.91
C TYR A 73 10.96 17.57 -5.73
N PRO A 74 10.76 18.86 -5.39
CA PRO A 74 11.55 19.52 -4.35
C PRO A 74 11.42 18.86 -2.97
N ILE A 75 12.55 18.52 -2.35
CA ILE A 75 12.59 17.81 -1.05
C ILE A 75 11.85 18.55 0.06
N ARG A 76 11.88 19.89 0.08
CA ARG A 76 11.14 20.70 1.05
C ARG A 76 9.62 20.45 0.94
N LEU A 77 9.09 20.43 -0.29
CA LEU A 77 7.67 20.18 -0.52
C LEU A 77 7.31 18.72 -0.27
N ALA A 78 8.23 17.78 -0.51
CA ALA A 78 8.02 16.37 -0.19
C ALA A 78 7.92 16.16 1.34
N ALA A 79 8.79 16.83 2.11
CA ALA A 79 8.76 16.81 3.56
C ALA A 79 7.47 17.42 4.12
N GLU A 80 7.00 18.54 3.55
CA GLU A 80 5.71 19.14 3.91
C GLU A 80 4.54 18.18 3.68
N ARG A 81 4.46 17.55 2.50
CA ARG A 81 3.44 16.54 2.20
C ARG A 81 3.51 15.31 3.10
N ALA A 82 4.71 14.83 3.41
CA ALA A 82 4.90 13.71 4.33
C ALA A 82 4.43 14.07 5.74
N GLY A 83 4.68 15.31 6.19
CA GLY A 83 4.17 15.84 7.46
C GLY A 83 2.65 15.93 7.50
N GLU A 84 2.01 16.43 6.43
CA GLU A 84 0.54 16.46 6.33
C GLU A 84 -0.09 15.05 6.42
N LEU A 85 0.56 14.06 5.80
CA LEU A 85 0.15 12.64 5.90
C LEU A 85 0.36 12.11 7.33
N GLU A 86 1.48 12.42 7.96
CA GLU A 86 1.76 12.02 9.34
C GLU A 86 0.73 12.61 10.32
N ASP A 87 0.40 13.90 10.18
CA ASP A 87 -0.60 14.58 10.99
C ASP A 87 -1.99 13.96 10.81
N ARG A 88 -2.34 13.56 9.58
CA ARG A 88 -3.56 12.80 9.32
C ARG A 88 -3.56 11.46 10.04
N ALA A 89 -2.47 10.71 9.96
CA ALA A 89 -2.34 9.43 10.66
C ALA A 89 -2.44 9.60 12.19
N LYS A 90 -1.90 10.69 12.75
CA LYS A 90 -2.06 11.04 14.17
C LYS A 90 -3.50 11.41 14.54
N GLY A 91 -4.31 11.84 13.55
CA GLY A 91 -5.73 12.14 13.70
C GLY A 91 -6.63 10.90 13.82
N GLU A 92 -6.14 9.71 13.45
CA GLU A 92 -6.92 8.48 13.60
C GLU A 92 -7.17 8.13 15.09
N PRO A 93 -8.36 7.60 15.43
CA PRO A 93 -8.69 7.22 16.80
C PRO A 93 -7.68 6.24 17.40
N GLY A 94 -6.94 6.66 18.43
CA GLY A 94 -5.92 5.81 19.07
C GLY A 94 -4.53 5.87 18.41
N LYS A 95 -4.34 6.70 17.37
CA LYS A 95 -3.07 6.83 16.63
C LYS A 95 -2.64 5.47 16.05
N ASP A 96 -1.34 5.18 16.02
CA ASP A 96 -0.77 3.93 15.47
C ASP A 96 -1.30 3.64 14.06
N ALA A 97 -1.16 4.64 13.18
CA ALA A 97 -1.65 4.59 11.82
C ALA A 97 -0.59 5.05 10.80
N ILE A 98 -0.85 4.74 9.54
CA ILE A 98 -0.09 5.21 8.39
C ILE A 98 -1.02 5.88 7.38
N ALA A 99 -0.59 7.02 6.84
CA ALA A 99 -1.21 7.65 5.68
C ALA A 99 -0.24 7.64 4.48
N LEU A 100 -0.77 7.34 3.29
CA LEU A 100 0.04 6.96 2.12
C LEU A 100 -0.21 7.86 0.90
N PHE A 101 0.81 7.91 0.04
CA PHE A 101 0.84 8.48 -1.31
C PHE A 101 0.71 10.00 -1.37
N ASP A 102 -0.52 10.49 -1.28
CA ASP A 102 -0.85 11.88 -1.55
C ASP A 102 -1.89 12.38 -0.54
N PRO A 103 -1.70 13.57 0.07
CA PRO A 103 -2.65 14.13 1.02
C PRO A 103 -4.06 14.31 0.45
N PHE A 104 -4.26 14.48 -0.84
CA PHE A 104 -5.61 14.62 -1.40
C PHE A 104 -6.34 13.28 -1.55
N LEU A 105 -5.67 12.15 -1.28
CA LEU A 105 -6.25 10.81 -1.31
C LEU A 105 -6.50 10.26 0.09
N GLU A 106 -7.58 9.48 0.24
CA GLU A 106 -7.96 8.85 1.51
C GLU A 106 -7.32 7.46 1.67
N HIS A 107 -5.99 7.43 1.82
CA HIS A 107 -5.21 6.20 2.08
C HIS A 107 -4.62 6.18 3.48
N THR A 108 -5.49 6.20 4.50
CA THR A 108 -5.10 6.18 5.92
C THR A 108 -5.65 4.95 6.60
N TYR A 109 -4.80 4.27 7.38
CA TYR A 109 -5.13 2.99 8.01
C TYR A 109 -4.38 2.84 9.33
N HIS A 110 -5.03 2.22 10.32
CA HIS A 110 -4.29 1.61 11.41
C HIS A 110 -3.30 0.59 10.86
N TRP A 111 -2.11 0.52 11.45
CA TRP A 111 -1.05 -0.30 10.89
C TRP A 111 -1.37 -1.80 10.85
N GLU A 112 -2.14 -2.34 11.80
CA GLU A 112 -2.55 -3.75 11.79
C GLU A 112 -3.46 -4.03 10.59
N GLU A 113 -4.45 -3.17 10.38
CA GLU A 113 -5.33 -3.23 9.20
C GLU A 113 -4.53 -3.11 7.89
N PHE A 114 -3.60 -2.15 7.82
CA PHE A 114 -2.74 -1.98 6.65
C PHE A 114 -1.88 -3.23 6.38
N SER A 115 -1.21 -3.74 7.40
CA SER A 115 -0.27 -4.86 7.25
C SER A 115 -1.00 -6.18 6.91
N GLU A 116 -2.12 -6.46 7.55
CA GLU A 116 -2.82 -7.74 7.40
C GLU A 116 -3.82 -7.72 6.23
N ASN A 117 -4.64 -6.67 6.15
CA ASN A 117 -5.75 -6.64 5.19
C ASN A 117 -5.35 -6.04 3.85
N VAL A 118 -4.53 -4.98 3.84
CA VAL A 118 -4.06 -4.36 2.59
C VAL A 118 -2.91 -5.18 2.01
N LEU A 119 -1.78 -5.25 2.72
CA LEU A 119 -0.58 -5.94 2.24
C LEU A 119 -0.75 -7.47 2.24
N GLY A 120 -1.04 -8.05 3.41
CA GLY A 120 -1.05 -9.50 3.61
C GLY A 120 -2.16 -10.24 2.84
N THR A 121 -3.30 -9.59 2.61
CA THR A 121 -4.46 -10.22 1.97
C THR A 121 -4.68 -9.73 0.55
N LYS A 122 -4.86 -8.42 0.35
CA LYS A 122 -5.29 -7.87 -0.95
C LYS A 122 -4.14 -7.76 -1.93
N CYS A 123 -3.00 -7.18 -1.55
CA CYS A 123 -1.80 -7.16 -2.41
C CYS A 123 -1.34 -8.58 -2.74
N ALA A 124 -1.29 -9.48 -1.76
CA ALA A 124 -0.95 -10.88 -1.99
C ALA A 124 -1.86 -11.56 -3.02
N LEU A 125 -3.18 -11.33 -2.96
CA LEU A 125 -4.12 -11.87 -3.95
C LEU A 125 -3.89 -11.27 -5.35
N LEU A 126 -3.69 -9.95 -5.44
CA LEU A 126 -3.41 -9.25 -6.69
C LEU A 126 -2.13 -9.78 -7.34
N THR A 127 -1.02 -9.81 -6.59
CA THR A 127 0.26 -10.33 -7.07
C THR A 127 0.14 -11.78 -7.51
N ARG A 128 -0.52 -12.64 -6.73
CA ARG A 128 -0.74 -14.05 -7.13
C ARG A 128 -1.52 -14.19 -8.42
N PHE A 129 -2.51 -13.32 -8.68
CA PHE A 129 -3.38 -13.41 -9.85
C PHE A 129 -2.78 -12.76 -11.11
N PHE A 130 -2.03 -11.67 -10.95
CA PHE A 130 -1.44 -10.93 -12.07
C PHE A 130 -0.02 -11.37 -12.43
N CYS A 131 0.75 -11.98 -11.52
CA CYS A 131 2.09 -12.50 -11.84
C CYS A 131 2.09 -13.91 -12.45
N SER A 132 0.93 -14.57 -12.61
CA SER A 132 0.85 -15.86 -13.30
C SER A 132 0.99 -15.71 -14.82
N ASP A 133 1.78 -16.58 -15.47
CA ASP A 133 2.19 -16.54 -16.90
C ASP A 133 1.09 -16.31 -17.95
N ASP A 134 -0.19 -16.48 -17.61
CA ASP A 134 -1.35 -16.24 -18.49
C ASP A 134 -1.80 -14.76 -18.57
N ALA A 135 -1.17 -13.86 -17.81
CA ALA A 135 -1.64 -12.48 -17.66
C ALA A 135 -0.97 -11.51 -18.66
N ALA A 136 -1.33 -11.60 -19.94
CA ALA A 136 -1.25 -10.47 -20.88
C ALA A 136 -2.29 -9.39 -20.50
N ARG A 137 -2.28 -8.93 -19.25
CA ARG A 137 -3.32 -8.10 -18.63
C ARG A 137 -2.68 -6.79 -18.20
N GLY A 138 -2.72 -5.81 -19.10
CA GLY A 138 -2.01 -4.55 -18.91
C GLY A 138 -2.58 -3.66 -17.80
N ASN A 139 -1.72 -2.78 -17.27
CA ASN A 139 -2.03 -1.78 -16.23
C ASN A 139 -3.29 -0.94 -16.51
N SER A 140 -3.66 -0.75 -17.79
CA SER A 140 -4.91 -0.08 -18.18
C SER A 140 -6.18 -0.71 -17.59
N PHE A 141 -6.18 -2.02 -17.35
CA PHE A 141 -7.29 -2.73 -16.71
C PHE A 141 -7.40 -2.38 -15.22
N LEU A 142 -6.28 -2.30 -14.50
CA LEU A 142 -6.24 -1.96 -13.08
C LEU A 142 -6.70 -0.53 -12.82
N TYR A 143 -6.31 0.42 -13.68
CA TYR A 143 -6.82 1.79 -13.61
C TYR A 143 -8.34 1.86 -13.79
N ARG A 144 -8.90 1.12 -14.76
CA ARG A 144 -10.36 1.03 -14.94
C ARG A 144 -11.06 0.43 -13.72
N ILE A 145 -10.46 -0.56 -13.06
CA ILE A 145 -10.98 -1.09 -11.79
C ILE A 145 -11.02 0.01 -10.74
N VAL A 146 -9.92 0.74 -10.54
CA VAL A 146 -9.83 1.81 -9.54
C VAL A 146 -10.90 2.88 -9.78
N ASP A 147 -11.09 3.29 -11.04
CA ASP A 147 -12.11 4.29 -11.39
C ASP A 147 -13.53 3.81 -11.05
N LEU A 148 -13.84 2.54 -11.32
CA LEU A 148 -15.14 1.95 -11.00
C LEU A 148 -15.34 1.80 -9.49
N LEU A 149 -14.30 1.40 -8.74
CA LEU A 149 -14.37 1.29 -7.29
C LEU A 149 -14.58 2.66 -6.64
N ARG A 150 -13.88 3.70 -7.11
CA ARG A 150 -14.09 5.08 -6.65
C ARG A 150 -15.48 5.60 -7.01
N SER A 151 -15.95 5.29 -8.22
CA SER A 151 -17.28 5.72 -8.66
C SER A 151 -18.39 4.98 -7.93
N ALA A 152 -18.16 3.76 -7.43
CA ALA A 152 -19.14 3.03 -6.62
C ALA A 152 -19.50 3.74 -5.31
N GLU A 153 -18.63 4.62 -4.79
CA GLU A 153 -18.95 5.45 -3.63
C GLU A 153 -19.98 6.55 -3.93
N ARG A 154 -20.04 7.00 -5.20
CA ARG A 154 -20.93 8.10 -5.64
C ARG A 154 -22.16 7.59 -6.38
N ASP A 155 -21.94 6.69 -7.34
CA ASP A 155 -22.93 6.25 -8.34
C ASP A 155 -23.62 4.92 -7.94
N GLY A 156 -23.18 4.31 -6.84
CA GLY A 156 -23.78 3.12 -6.25
C GLY A 156 -23.85 1.90 -7.19
N LYS A 157 -25.04 1.33 -7.34
CA LYS A 157 -25.27 0.01 -7.97
C LYS A 157 -24.81 -0.08 -9.43
N LEU A 158 -24.87 1.02 -10.19
CA LEU A 158 -24.48 1.01 -11.61
C LEU A 158 -22.96 0.80 -11.78
N ALA A 159 -22.16 1.47 -10.96
CA ALA A 159 -20.70 1.31 -10.96
C ALA A 159 -20.30 -0.11 -10.53
N LEU A 160 -20.97 -0.67 -9.52
CA LEU A 160 -20.76 -2.06 -9.10
C LEU A 160 -21.13 -3.08 -10.17
N ALA A 161 -22.20 -2.84 -10.94
CA ALA A 161 -22.57 -3.70 -12.07
C ALA A 161 -21.52 -3.65 -13.19
N ARG A 162 -21.02 -2.45 -13.53
CA ARG A 162 -19.92 -2.28 -14.49
C ARG A 162 -18.63 -2.94 -14.01
N TYR A 163 -18.36 -2.86 -12.72
CA TYR A 163 -17.22 -3.53 -12.08
C TYR A 163 -17.35 -5.06 -12.16
N ALA A 164 -18.51 -5.62 -11.81
CA ALA A 164 -18.78 -7.06 -11.96
C ALA A 164 -18.61 -7.54 -13.40
N TYR A 165 -19.12 -6.75 -14.36
CA TYR A 165 -18.93 -7.04 -15.79
C TYR A 165 -17.45 -7.02 -16.18
N LEU A 166 -16.68 -6.04 -15.69
CA LEU A 166 -15.26 -5.94 -15.96
C LEU A 166 -14.47 -7.14 -15.37
N LEU A 167 -14.81 -7.59 -14.17
CA LEU A 167 -14.25 -8.82 -13.58
C LEU A 167 -14.62 -10.05 -14.43
N ALA A 168 -15.88 -10.17 -14.86
CA ALA A 168 -16.36 -11.28 -15.68
C ALA A 168 -15.59 -11.41 -17.01
N ARG A 169 -15.12 -10.29 -17.58
CA ARG A 169 -14.31 -10.28 -18.80
C ARG A 169 -12.91 -10.87 -18.62
N LEU A 170 -12.45 -11.06 -17.38
CA LEU A 170 -11.19 -11.76 -17.09
C LEU A 170 -11.35 -13.28 -17.08
N ALA A 171 -12.58 -13.81 -17.15
CA ALA A 171 -12.84 -15.23 -17.03
C ALA A 171 -12.12 -16.02 -18.14
N PRO A 172 -11.21 -16.95 -17.79
CA PRO A 172 -10.72 -17.93 -18.74
C PRO A 172 -11.83 -18.95 -19.07
N PRO A 173 -11.67 -19.77 -20.11
CA PRO A 173 -12.58 -20.89 -20.37
C PRO A 173 -12.73 -21.77 -19.13
N VAL A 174 -13.93 -22.30 -18.88
CA VAL A 174 -14.23 -23.14 -17.69
C VAL A 174 -13.35 -24.40 -17.65
N SER A 175 -12.89 -24.88 -18.80
CA SER A 175 -11.96 -26.01 -18.94
C SER A 175 -10.50 -25.65 -18.61
N SER A 176 -10.15 -24.37 -18.50
CA SER A 176 -8.78 -23.94 -18.22
C SER A 176 -8.38 -24.23 -16.77
N PRO A 177 -7.15 -24.73 -16.52
CA PRO A 177 -6.60 -24.86 -15.17
C PRO A 177 -6.62 -23.54 -14.37
N ALA A 178 -6.56 -22.39 -15.06
CA ALA A 178 -6.60 -21.05 -14.46
C ALA A 178 -7.99 -20.64 -13.94
N TYR A 179 -9.06 -21.35 -14.32
CA TYR A 179 -10.44 -20.98 -13.95
C TYR A 179 -10.67 -20.96 -12.44
N ARG A 180 -10.09 -21.90 -11.70
CA ARG A 180 -10.21 -21.95 -10.24
C ARG A 180 -9.61 -20.71 -9.58
N GLY A 181 -8.42 -20.29 -10.02
CA GLY A 181 -7.76 -19.09 -9.52
C GLY A 181 -8.54 -17.82 -9.85
N TYR A 182 -9.06 -17.72 -11.08
CA TYR A 182 -9.96 -16.64 -11.49
C TYR A 182 -11.23 -16.57 -10.64
N LYS A 183 -11.89 -17.71 -10.40
CA LYS A 183 -13.14 -17.74 -9.62
C LYS A 183 -12.91 -17.20 -8.21
N GLU A 184 -11.89 -17.71 -7.51
CA GLU A 184 -11.52 -17.23 -6.17
C GLU A 184 -11.19 -15.73 -6.18
N PHE A 185 -10.42 -15.28 -7.17
CA PHE A 185 -10.08 -13.87 -7.34
C PHE A 185 -11.33 -13.00 -7.51
N SER A 186 -12.18 -13.33 -8.48
CA SER A 186 -13.37 -12.55 -8.83
C SER A 186 -14.38 -12.46 -7.68
N GLU A 187 -14.60 -13.55 -6.94
CA GLU A 187 -15.51 -13.59 -5.79
C GLU A 187 -15.00 -12.68 -4.65
N LYS A 188 -13.70 -12.75 -4.33
CA LYS A 188 -13.09 -11.89 -3.30
C LYS A 188 -13.11 -10.42 -3.73
N MET A 189 -12.70 -10.12 -4.96
CA MET A 189 -12.70 -8.77 -5.52
C MET A 189 -14.09 -8.14 -5.53
N TYR A 190 -15.14 -8.93 -5.81
CA TYR A 190 -16.52 -8.46 -5.77
C TYR A 190 -17.01 -8.26 -4.34
N ALA A 191 -16.75 -9.22 -3.44
CA ALA A 191 -17.12 -9.10 -2.03
C ALA A 191 -16.50 -7.84 -1.38
N TRP A 192 -15.23 -7.58 -1.64
CA TRP A 192 -14.53 -6.39 -1.13
C TRP A 192 -15.08 -5.08 -1.70
N ALA A 193 -15.58 -5.08 -2.93
CA ALA A 193 -16.15 -3.88 -3.54
C ALA A 193 -17.50 -3.48 -2.92
N LEU A 194 -18.24 -4.43 -2.35
CA LEU A 194 -19.54 -4.18 -1.71
C LEU A 194 -19.40 -3.46 -0.37
N ASP A 195 -18.36 -3.78 0.39
CA ASP A 195 -18.07 -3.15 1.68
C ASP A 195 -17.22 -1.87 1.50
N ALA A 196 -17.58 -0.79 2.20
CA ALA A 196 -16.91 0.49 2.01
C ALA A 196 -15.45 0.51 2.50
N ALA A 197 -15.18 -0.10 3.66
CA ALA A 197 -13.83 -0.14 4.21
C ALA A 197 -12.93 -1.05 3.38
N GLN A 198 -13.41 -2.25 3.02
CA GLN A 198 -12.65 -3.18 2.19
C GLN A 198 -12.44 -2.66 0.77
N ARG A 199 -13.37 -1.87 0.23
CA ARG A 199 -13.21 -1.19 -1.06
C ARG A 199 -12.08 -0.17 -1.00
N LYS A 200 -12.00 0.66 0.04
CA LYS A 200 -10.87 1.59 0.24
C LYS A 200 -9.55 0.84 0.34
N GLN A 201 -9.49 -0.21 1.16
CA GLN A 201 -8.32 -1.08 1.28
C GLN A 201 -7.92 -1.70 -0.08
N LEU A 202 -8.89 -2.10 -0.90
CA LEU A 202 -8.66 -2.66 -2.24
C LEU A 202 -8.08 -1.62 -3.20
N ILE A 203 -8.59 -0.39 -3.20
CA ILE A 203 -8.03 0.69 -4.00
C ILE A 203 -6.55 0.91 -3.64
N THR A 204 -6.23 0.97 -2.34
CA THR A 204 -4.84 1.10 -1.86
C THR A 204 -3.97 -0.06 -2.33
N ALA A 205 -4.46 -1.30 -2.21
CA ALA A 205 -3.72 -2.48 -2.65
C ALA A 205 -3.43 -2.46 -4.17
N ILE A 206 -4.39 -2.00 -4.98
CA ILE A 206 -4.18 -1.84 -6.42
C ILE A 206 -3.14 -0.76 -6.70
N TYR A 207 -3.18 0.37 -5.98
CA TYR A 207 -2.15 1.42 -6.10
C TYR A 207 -0.75 0.87 -5.83
N ILE A 208 -0.56 0.14 -4.73
CA ILE A 208 0.71 -0.51 -4.38
C ILE A 208 1.14 -1.45 -5.51
N HIS A 209 0.25 -2.34 -5.94
CA HIS A 209 0.56 -3.32 -6.99
C HIS A 209 0.94 -2.64 -8.32
N VAL A 210 0.25 -1.56 -8.71
CA VAL A 210 0.58 -0.79 -9.91
C VAL A 210 1.94 -0.12 -9.77
N TYR A 211 2.28 0.46 -8.61
CA TYR A 211 3.61 1.03 -8.39
C TYR A 211 4.73 -0.01 -8.41
N GLU A 212 4.47 -1.25 -7.96
CA GLU A 212 5.45 -2.34 -8.01
C GLU A 212 5.70 -2.85 -9.44
N ASN A 213 4.67 -2.83 -10.28
CA ASN A 213 4.70 -3.40 -11.63
C ASN A 213 4.72 -2.33 -12.73
N ARG A 214 4.99 -1.07 -12.37
CA ARG A 214 5.23 -0.02 -13.36
C ARG A 214 6.60 -0.30 -13.97
N GLU A 215 6.64 -0.75 -15.22
CA GLU A 215 7.85 -0.69 -16.02
C GLU A 215 8.29 0.78 -16.00
N GLY A 216 9.47 1.04 -15.43
CA GLY A 216 9.99 2.40 -15.37
C GLY A 216 9.99 2.95 -16.80
N ASP A 217 9.46 4.16 -16.97
CA ASP A 217 9.65 4.94 -18.17
C ASP A 217 11.17 4.99 -18.38
N THR A 218 11.66 4.10 -19.22
CA THR A 218 13.07 3.97 -19.56
C THR A 218 13.26 5.03 -20.62
N GLU A 219 13.54 6.25 -20.18
CA GLU A 219 14.15 7.26 -21.06
C GLU A 219 15.58 6.85 -21.43
#